data_AF-M7X9C7-F1
#
_entry.id   AF-M7X9C7-F1
#
_cell.length_a   1.000
_cell.length_b   1.000
_cell.length_c   1.000
_cell.angle_alpha   90.00
_cell.angle_beta   90.00
_cell.angle_gamma   90.00
#
_symmetry.space_group_name_H-M   'P 1'
#
loop_
_entity.id
_entity.type
_entity.pdbx_description
1 polymer ?
#
loop_
_entity_poly.entity_id
_entity_poly.type
_entity_poly.pdbx_seq_one_letter_code
_entity_poly.pdbx_strand_id
1 'polypeptide(L)'
;MTLNEIKKGAAINGVVNAVINGIINWFTLDKRHPSILLTQDQISSTAHTVFSGAVPLAISLAFILTSIAFFQTKVENKPSYFPTFFVKALKHSVYAFGLVVIFAILLQRIAGEVEVSLPLAAIIAGIIAGIVAAIVDFETKKSLFENKK
;
A
#
# COMPACT_ATOMS: atom_id res chain seq x y z
N MET A 1 4.80 24.86 -1.67
CA MET A 1 5.04 23.60 -0.95
C MET A 1 6.52 23.29 -1.00
N THR A 2 7.15 23.10 0.15
CA THR A 2 8.57 22.73 0.29
C THR A 2 8.70 21.21 0.37
N LEU A 3 9.89 20.67 0.10
CA LEU A 3 10.14 19.22 0.21
C LEU A 3 9.82 18.66 1.60
N ASN A 4 10.08 19.43 2.66
CA ASN A 4 9.80 19.04 4.04
C ASN A 4 8.28 18.95 4.30
N GLU A 5 7.48 19.84 3.70
CA GLU A 5 6.02 19.76 3.77
C GLU A 5 5.50 18.51 3.03
N ILE A 6 6.09 18.14 1.89
CA ILE A 6 5.74 16.90 1.17
C ILE A 6 6.02 15.68 2.03
N LYS A 7 7.23 15.60 2.61
CA LYS A 7 7.63 14.48 3.48
C LYS A 7 6.72 14.36 4.69
N LYS A 8 6.43 15.48 5.36
CA LYS A 8 5.53 15.51 6.53
C LYS A 8 4.12 15.09 6.15
N GLY A 9 3.58 15.61 5.04
CA GLY A 9 2.26 15.23 4.54
C GLY A 9 2.17 13.75 4.19
N ALA A 10 3.17 13.21 3.51
CA ALA A 10 3.25 11.80 3.16
C ALA A 10 3.35 10.89 4.40
N ALA A 11 4.14 11.28 5.41
CA ALA A 11 4.23 10.55 6.67
C ALA A 11 2.87 10.52 7.41
N ILE A 12 2.17 11.66 7.49
CA ILE A 12 0.83 11.73 8.08
C ILE A 12 -0.14 10.84 7.30
N ASN A 13 -0.12 10.92 5.96
CA ASN A 13 -0.99 10.11 5.11
C ASN A 13 -0.71 8.60 5.31
N GLY A 14 0.55 8.21 5.45
CA GLY A 14 0.96 6.85 5.77
C GLY A 14 0.40 6.36 7.11
N VAL A 15 0.55 7.15 8.17
CA VAL A 15 0.02 6.81 9.51
C VAL A 15 -1.50 6.66 9.48
N VAL A 16 -2.21 7.60 8.84
CA VAL A 16 -3.67 7.55 8.73
C VAL A 16 -4.12 6.31 7.97
N ASN A 17 -3.48 6.00 6.85
CA ASN A 17 -3.79 4.78 6.08
C ASN A 17 -3.45 3.51 6.87
N ALA A 18 -2.37 3.50 7.66
CA ALA A 18 -2.05 2.33 8.48
C ALA A 18 -3.15 2.04 9.51
N VAL A 19 -3.61 3.07 10.22
CA VAL A 19 -4.65 2.94 11.24
C VAL A 19 -5.97 2.51 10.60
N ILE A 20 -6.41 3.21 9.55
CA ILE A 20 -7.70 2.91 8.89
C ILE A 20 -7.69 1.49 8.33
N ASN A 21 -6.67 1.12 7.56
CA ASN A 21 -6.64 -0.20 6.92
C ASN A 21 -6.40 -1.33 7.92
N GLY A 22 -5.66 -1.08 9.01
CA GLY A 22 -5.54 -2.04 10.10
C GLY A 22 -6.88 -2.30 10.80
N ILE A 23 -7.65 -1.24 11.08
CA ILE A 23 -8.99 -1.36 11.66
C ILE A 23 -9.95 -2.07 10.69
N ILE A 24 -9.97 -1.69 9.41
CA ILE A 24 -10.79 -2.36 8.40
C ILE A 24 -10.43 -3.85 8.35
N ASN A 25 -9.14 -4.17 8.27
CA ASN A 25 -8.70 -5.55 8.23
C ASN A 25 -9.14 -6.32 9.48
N TRP A 26 -8.99 -5.73 10.67
CA TRP A 26 -9.47 -6.33 11.91
C TRP A 26 -10.95 -6.74 11.84
N PHE A 27 -11.83 -5.91 11.27
CA PHE A 27 -13.24 -6.25 11.14
C PHE A 27 -13.55 -7.24 10.01
N THR A 28 -12.65 -7.41 9.05
CA THR A 28 -12.78 -8.42 7.98
C THR A 28 -12.26 -9.81 8.35
N LEU A 29 -11.40 -9.91 9.38
CA LEU A 29 -10.85 -11.20 9.82
C LEU A 29 -11.92 -12.06 10.49
N ASP A 30 -11.99 -13.33 10.10
CA ASP A 30 -12.91 -14.31 10.71
C ASP A 30 -12.53 -14.59 12.17
N LYS A 31 -13.40 -14.19 13.10
CA LYS A 31 -13.19 -14.33 14.54
C LYS A 31 -13.42 -15.74 15.07
N ARG A 32 -13.91 -16.66 14.23
CA ARG A 32 -14.10 -18.08 14.59
C ARG A 32 -12.79 -18.84 14.63
N HIS A 33 -11.74 -18.33 13.99
CA HIS A 33 -10.40 -18.93 13.97
C HIS A 33 -9.43 -18.12 14.84
N PRO A 34 -8.64 -18.75 15.73
CA PRO A 34 -7.75 -18.03 16.64
C PRO A 34 -6.52 -17.43 15.95
N SER A 35 -6.13 -17.97 14.79
CA SER A 35 -4.96 -17.57 14.00
C SER A 35 -5.30 -17.56 12.51
N ILE A 36 -4.45 -16.88 11.72
CA ILE A 36 -4.48 -16.87 10.26
C ILE A 36 -3.06 -17.07 9.74
N LEU A 37 -2.92 -17.72 8.59
CA LEU A 37 -1.64 -17.85 7.91
C LEU A 37 -1.15 -16.47 7.45
N LEU A 38 0.04 -16.09 7.89
CA LEU A 38 0.75 -14.91 7.39
C LEU A 38 1.20 -15.16 5.97
N THR A 39 1.95 -16.25 5.78
CA THR A 39 2.49 -16.72 4.51
C THR A 39 2.11 -18.19 4.30
N GLN A 40 1.88 -18.57 3.04
CA GLN A 40 1.78 -19.96 2.61
C GLN A 40 2.36 -20.07 1.19
N ASP A 41 2.70 -21.28 0.71
CA ASP A 41 3.00 -21.51 -0.70
C ASP A 41 1.86 -20.99 -1.60
N GLN A 42 2.06 -19.77 -2.12
CA GLN A 42 1.07 -19.06 -2.94
C GLN A 42 0.98 -19.64 -4.37
N ILE A 43 1.87 -20.56 -4.75
CA ILE A 43 1.87 -21.18 -6.08
C ILE A 43 0.92 -22.38 -6.09
N SER A 44 0.92 -23.16 -5.01
CA SER A 44 0.20 -24.44 -4.95
C SER A 44 -1.07 -24.41 -4.09
N SER A 45 -1.24 -23.38 -3.24
CA SER A 45 -2.36 -23.27 -2.30
C SER A 45 -3.34 -22.16 -2.67
N THR A 46 -4.64 -22.39 -2.44
CA THR A 46 -5.70 -21.38 -2.54
C THR A 46 -6.09 -20.80 -1.17
N ALA A 47 -5.32 -21.05 -0.11
CA ALA A 47 -5.69 -20.60 1.22
C ALA A 47 -5.59 -19.08 1.37
N HIS A 48 -6.49 -18.52 2.18
CA HIS A 48 -6.44 -17.13 2.56
C HIS A 48 -5.32 -16.87 3.56
N THR A 49 -4.38 -16.02 3.17
CA THR A 49 -3.26 -15.54 3.99
C THR A 49 -3.33 -14.02 4.19
N VAL A 50 -2.62 -13.49 5.19
CA VAL A 50 -2.48 -12.05 5.40
C VAL A 50 -1.89 -11.36 4.15
N PHE A 51 -0.87 -11.96 3.52
CA PHE A 51 -0.30 -11.40 2.29
C PHE A 51 -1.25 -11.49 1.10
N SER A 52 -2.05 -12.56 0.97
CA SER A 52 -3.06 -12.66 -0.10
C SER A 52 -4.12 -11.55 -0.04
N GLY A 53 -4.42 -11.03 1.16
CA GLY A 53 -5.26 -9.83 1.35
C GLY A 53 -4.49 -8.51 1.21
N ALA A 54 -3.26 -8.44 1.70
CA ALA A 54 -2.44 -7.22 1.66
C ALA A 54 -2.00 -6.82 0.25
N VAL A 55 -1.80 -7.78 -0.66
CA VAL A 55 -1.43 -7.52 -2.06
C VAL A 55 -2.49 -6.70 -2.80
N PRO A 56 -3.76 -7.15 -2.94
CA PRO A 56 -4.79 -6.36 -3.61
C PRO A 56 -5.06 -5.02 -2.92
N LEU A 57 -4.92 -4.97 -1.59
CA LEU A 57 -5.01 -3.73 -0.81
C LEU A 57 -3.93 -2.73 -1.24
N ALA A 58 -2.66 -3.16 -1.27
CA ALA A 58 -1.53 -2.32 -1.66
C ALA A 58 -1.66 -1.80 -3.10
N ILE A 59 -2.07 -2.65 -4.04
CA ILE A 59 -2.28 -2.28 -5.45
C ILE A 59 -3.36 -1.21 -5.59
N SER A 60 -4.50 -1.43 -4.93
CA SER A 60 -5.66 -0.54 -4.98
C SER A 60 -5.34 0.80 -4.33
N LEU A 61 -4.70 0.78 -3.15
CA LEU A 61 -4.24 2.00 -2.48
C LEU A 61 -3.25 2.78 -3.33
N ALA A 62 -2.29 2.10 -3.95
CA ALA A 62 -1.31 2.77 -4.81
C ALA A 62 -1.98 3.51 -5.97
N PHE A 63 -2.97 2.89 -6.63
CA PHE A 63 -3.69 3.54 -7.72
C PHE A 63 -4.52 4.72 -7.22
N ILE A 64 -5.35 4.47 -6.20
CA ILE A 64 -6.31 5.43 -5.66
C ILE A 64 -5.56 6.63 -5.07
N LEU A 65 -4.54 6.41 -4.25
CA LEU A 65 -3.80 7.50 -3.60
C LEU A 65 -2.99 8.32 -4.60
N THR A 66 -2.42 7.71 -5.65
CA THR A 66 -1.81 8.47 -6.74
C THR A 66 -2.82 9.39 -7.41
N SER A 67 -4.01 8.86 -7.69
CA SER A 67 -5.09 9.60 -8.36
C SER A 67 -5.60 10.74 -7.48
N ILE A 68 -5.88 10.46 -6.21
CA ILE A 68 -6.35 11.44 -5.23
C ILE A 68 -5.29 12.52 -5.01
N ALA A 69 -4.02 12.14 -4.79
CA ALA A 69 -2.94 13.09 -4.62
C ALA A 69 -2.77 13.98 -5.85
N PHE A 70 -2.93 13.44 -7.06
CA PHE A 70 -3.03 14.25 -8.27
C PHE A 70 -4.17 15.24 -8.16
N PHE A 71 -5.43 14.81 -8.01
CA PHE A 71 -6.59 15.71 -8.07
C PHE A 71 -6.61 16.77 -6.94
N GLN A 72 -6.19 16.42 -5.73
CA GLN A 72 -6.18 17.33 -4.59
C GLN A 72 -5.05 18.36 -4.63
N THR A 73 -3.91 18.01 -5.24
CA THR A 73 -2.77 18.94 -5.29
C THR A 73 -3.03 20.04 -6.32
N LYS A 74 -3.05 21.28 -5.84
CA LYS A 74 -3.17 22.49 -6.66
C LYS A 74 -1.77 22.98 -7.03
N VAL A 75 -1.41 22.83 -8.30
CA VAL A 75 -0.14 23.34 -8.88
C VAL A 75 -0.44 24.09 -10.16
N GLU A 76 0.31 25.16 -10.43
CA GLU A 76 0.31 25.85 -11.72
C GLU A 76 0.89 24.92 -12.80
N ASN A 77 0.39 25.04 -14.04
CA ASN A 77 0.82 24.19 -15.17
C ASN A 77 0.71 22.68 -14.89
N LYS A 78 -0.32 22.28 -14.15
CA LYS A 78 -0.57 20.88 -13.82
C LYS A 78 -0.68 20.04 -15.10
N PRO A 79 0.14 18.98 -15.27
CA PRO A 79 0.06 18.14 -16.45
C PRO A 79 -1.29 17.40 -16.49
N SER A 80 -1.75 17.05 -17.70
CA SER A 80 -2.99 16.28 -17.87
C SER A 80 -2.93 14.95 -17.11
N TYR A 81 -4.06 14.57 -16.51
CA TYR A 81 -4.16 13.30 -15.80
C TYR A 81 -3.93 12.11 -16.73
N PHE A 82 -4.66 12.07 -17.85
CA PHE A 82 -4.48 11.06 -18.89
C PHE A 82 -3.67 11.65 -20.07
N PRO A 83 -2.66 10.93 -20.60
CA PRO A 83 -2.17 9.62 -20.14
C PRO A 83 -1.15 9.71 -18.99
N THR A 84 -0.63 10.89 -18.66
CA THR A 84 0.60 11.07 -17.85
C THR A 84 0.51 10.49 -16.44
N PHE A 85 -0.36 11.05 -15.59
CA PHE A 85 -0.50 10.62 -14.20
C PHE A 85 -1.30 9.34 -14.04
N PHE A 86 -2.17 9.02 -15.00
CA PHE A 86 -2.84 7.73 -15.09
C PHE A 86 -1.82 6.59 -15.24
N VAL A 87 -0.87 6.71 -16.17
CA VAL A 87 0.22 5.73 -16.33
C VAL A 87 1.12 5.69 -15.10
N LYS A 88 1.34 6.83 -14.42
CA LYS A 88 2.05 6.85 -13.14
C LYS A 88 1.31 6.07 -12.05
N ALA A 89 -0.01 6.23 -11.94
CA ALA A 89 -0.83 5.46 -11.00
C ALA A 89 -0.73 3.95 -11.28
N LEU A 90 -0.79 3.55 -12.56
CA LEU A 90 -0.56 2.15 -12.96
C LEU A 90 0.84 1.67 -12.58
N LYS A 91 1.89 2.47 -12.80
CA LYS A 91 3.26 2.12 -12.42
C LYS A 91 3.38 1.94 -10.90
N HIS A 92 2.80 2.84 -10.11
CA HIS A 92 2.77 2.70 -8.64
C HIS A 92 2.06 1.41 -8.22
N SER A 93 0.95 1.05 -8.85
CA SER A 93 0.26 -0.22 -8.61
C SER A 93 1.12 -1.44 -8.92
N VAL A 94 1.81 -1.45 -10.07
CA VAL A 94 2.73 -2.53 -10.44
C VAL A 94 3.92 -2.63 -9.47
N TYR A 95 4.48 -1.50 -9.03
CA TYR A 95 5.56 -1.49 -8.04
C TYR A 95 5.09 -1.96 -6.66
N ALA A 96 3.91 -1.54 -6.21
CA ALA A 96 3.32 -2.00 -4.96
C ALA A 96 3.05 -3.52 -5.00
N PHE A 97 2.49 -4.03 -6.10
CA PHE A 97 2.35 -5.47 -6.33
C PHE A 97 3.69 -6.18 -6.22
N GLY A 98 4.68 -5.77 -7.03
CA GLY A 98 5.98 -6.43 -7.10
C GLY A 98 6.68 -6.46 -5.74
N LEU A 99 6.74 -5.33 -5.04
CA LEU A 99 7.41 -5.23 -3.74
C LEU A 99 6.74 -6.09 -2.67
N VAL A 100 5.41 -6.04 -2.55
CA VAL A 100 4.69 -6.81 -1.54
C VAL A 100 4.77 -8.30 -1.84
N VAL A 101 4.64 -8.71 -3.11
CA VAL A 101 4.74 -10.12 -3.52
C VAL A 101 6.16 -10.66 -3.35
N ILE A 102 7.20 -9.92 -3.77
CA ILE A 102 8.59 -10.33 -3.56
C ILE A 102 8.86 -10.51 -2.07
N PHE A 103 8.42 -9.57 -1.23
CA PHE A 103 8.59 -9.68 0.21
C PHE A 103 7.86 -10.90 0.78
N ALA A 104 6.61 -11.14 0.38
CA ALA A 104 5.82 -12.30 0.81
C ALA A 104 6.48 -13.63 0.42
N ILE A 105 6.98 -13.75 -0.83
CA ILE A 105 7.65 -14.96 -1.32
C ILE A 105 8.97 -15.19 -0.59
N LEU A 106 9.77 -14.14 -0.39
CA LEU A 106 11.04 -14.25 0.34
C LEU A 106 10.80 -14.66 1.79
N LEU A 107 9.80 -14.07 2.44
CA LEU A 107 9.45 -14.43 3.81
C LEU A 107 8.96 -15.88 3.89
N GLN A 108 8.07 -16.30 2.99
CA GLN A 108 7.63 -17.70 2.88
C GLN A 108 8.81 -18.65 2.68
N ARG A 109 9.77 -18.27 1.82
CA ARG A 109 10.95 -19.10 1.53
C ARG A 109 11.88 -19.27 2.73
N ILE A 110 11.99 -18.24 3.58
CA ILE A 110 12.90 -18.24 4.73
C ILE A 110 12.23 -18.84 5.97
N ALA A 111 10.97 -18.49 6.23
CA ALA A 111 10.25 -18.82 7.47
C ALA A 111 9.24 -19.98 7.31
N GLY A 112 8.95 -20.42 6.09
CA GLY A 112 7.92 -21.43 5.82
C GLY A 112 6.51 -20.89 6.02
N GLU A 113 5.57 -21.79 6.32
CA GLU A 113 4.20 -21.43 6.69
C GLU A 113 4.18 -20.87 8.12
N VAL A 114 3.88 -19.58 8.23
CA VAL A 114 3.85 -18.88 9.52
C VAL A 114 2.40 -18.54 9.85
N GLU A 115 1.92 -18.95 11.02
CA GLU A 115 0.65 -18.48 11.56
C GLU A 115 0.85 -17.27 12.46
N VAL A 116 -0.09 -16.33 12.40
CA VAL A 116 -0.12 -15.14 13.27
C VAL A 116 -1.48 -14.99 13.93
N SER A 117 -1.48 -14.34 15.09
CA SER A 117 -2.73 -13.95 15.75
C SER A 117 -3.49 -12.92 14.92
N LEU A 118 -4.81 -12.87 15.08
CA LEU A 118 -5.65 -11.90 14.36
C LEU A 118 -5.25 -10.43 14.60
N PRO A 119 -4.90 -9.99 15.82
CA PRO A 119 -4.43 -8.62 16.03
C PRO A 119 -3.13 -8.35 15.26
N LEU A 120 -2.21 -9.31 15.23
CA LEU A 120 -0.95 -9.15 14.51
C LEU A 120 -1.18 -9.10 13.00
N ALA A 121 -2.08 -9.92 12.46
CA ALA A 121 -2.49 -9.86 11.05
C ALA A 121 -3.01 -8.46 10.66
N ALA A 122 -3.89 -7.88 11.50
CA ALA A 122 -4.43 -6.53 11.28
C ALA A 122 -3.34 -5.45 11.33
N ILE A 123 -2.40 -5.57 12.28
CA ILE A 123 -1.25 -4.67 12.38
C ILE A 123 -0.37 -4.76 11.13
N ILE A 124 -0.07 -5.97 10.65
CA ILE A 124 0.75 -6.18 9.45
C ILE A 124 0.06 -5.58 8.22
N ALA A 125 -1.23 -5.83 8.02
CA ALA A 125 -2.01 -5.24 6.93
C ALA A 125 -1.98 -3.70 6.99
N GLY A 126 -2.16 -3.12 8.18
CA GLY A 126 -2.05 -1.68 8.41
C GLY A 126 -0.65 -1.15 8.07
N ILE A 127 0.42 -1.78 8.53
CA ILE A 127 1.79 -1.36 8.23
C ILE A 127 2.05 -1.34 6.72
N ILE A 128 1.65 -2.40 6.00
CA ILE A 128 1.81 -2.48 4.54
C ILE A 128 1.05 -1.33 3.86
N ALA A 129 -0.21 -1.12 4.22
CA ALA A 129 -1.03 -0.04 3.69
C ALA A 129 -0.40 1.34 3.95
N GLY A 130 0.12 1.57 5.16
CA GLY A 130 0.75 2.82 5.54
C GLY A 130 2.04 3.12 4.79
N ILE A 131 2.91 2.12 4.63
CA ILE A 131 4.15 2.25 3.86
C ILE A 131 3.84 2.59 2.40
N VAL A 132 2.92 1.84 1.79
CA VAL A 132 2.49 2.08 0.39
C VAL A 132 1.91 3.49 0.25
N ALA A 133 1.03 3.90 1.16
CA ALA A 133 0.40 5.21 1.14
C ALA A 133 1.41 6.35 1.29
N ALA A 134 2.39 6.23 2.18
CA ALA A 134 3.43 7.23 2.37
C ALA A 134 4.30 7.39 1.12
N ILE A 135 4.79 6.28 0.56
CA ILE A 135 5.68 6.30 -0.61
C ILE A 135 4.96 6.88 -1.82
N VAL A 136 3.75 6.41 -2.11
CA VAL A 136 2.99 6.82 -3.29
C VAL A 136 2.58 8.29 -3.20
N ASP A 137 2.14 8.78 -2.04
CA ASP A 137 1.78 10.18 -1.85
C ASP A 137 3.00 11.10 -2.03
N PHE A 138 4.13 10.71 -1.44
CA PHE A 138 5.40 11.44 -1.59
C PHE A 138 5.84 11.53 -3.04
N GLU A 139 5.94 10.40 -3.75
CA GLU A 139 6.41 10.34 -5.14
C GLU A 139 5.47 11.09 -6.10
N THR A 140 4.15 11.01 -5.86
CA THR A 140 3.16 11.72 -6.67
C THR A 140 3.30 13.23 -6.51
N LYS A 141 3.31 13.71 -5.26
CA LYS A 141 3.43 15.15 -4.97
C LYS A 141 4.78 15.68 -5.41
N LYS A 142 5.89 15.00 -5.07
CA LYS A 142 7.24 15.39 -5.51
C LYS A 142 7.30 15.58 -7.02
N SER A 143 6.77 14.63 -7.79
CA SER A 143 6.74 14.74 -9.25
C SER A 143 5.86 15.87 -9.78
N LEU A 144 4.75 16.20 -9.12
CA LEU A 144 3.93 17.37 -9.49
C LEU A 144 4.69 18.69 -9.26
N PHE A 145 5.52 18.76 -8.23
CA PHE A 145 6.32 19.95 -7.93
C PHE A 145 7.58 20.05 -8.78
N GLU A 146 8.20 18.93 -9.16
CA GLU A 146 9.39 18.92 -10.04
C GLU A 146 9.04 19.31 -11.48
N ASN A 147 7.89 18.88 -11.99
CA ASN A 147 7.38 19.31 -13.30
C ASN A 147 6.96 20.79 -13.38
N LYS A 148 7.10 21.56 -12.28
CA LYS A 148 6.88 23.01 -12.27
C LYS A 148 8.09 23.79 -12.84
N LYS A 149 9.28 23.18 -12.84
CA LYS A 149 10.51 23.77 -13.38
C LYS A 149 10.67 23.46 -14.86
#